data_AF-A0A7C2CUJ4-F1
#
_entry.id   AF-A0A7C2CUJ4-F1
#
_cell.length_a   1.000
_cell.length_b   1.000
_cell.length_c   1.000
_cell.angle_alpha   90.00
_cell.angle_beta   90.00
_cell.angle_gamma   90.00
#
_symmetry.space_group_name_H-M   'P 1'
#
loop_
_entity.id
_entity.type
_entity.pdbx_description
1 polymer ?
#
loop_
_entity_poly.entity_id
_entity_poly.type
_entity_poly.pdbx_seq_one_letter_code
_entity_poly.pdbx_strand_id
1 'polypeptide(L)'
;MIAAYSCKSAAERYQQDLFWAERLRGRGIRFCFITLDEVFLRYALHDGEASKSVRLAMALYDRVYLFTMEELHHGTSVFQPINNIADDLAKWLEVL
;
A
#
# COMPACT_ATOMS: atom_id res chain seq x y z
N MET A 1 -1.69 -11.91 -11.10
CA MET A 1 -0.32 -11.87 -10.55
C MET A 1 -0.16 -10.61 -9.72
N ILE A 2 0.55 -10.68 -8.59
CA ILE A 2 0.76 -9.54 -7.68
C ILE A 2 2.26 -9.29 -7.55
N ALA A 3 2.68 -8.04 -7.69
CA ALA A 3 4.03 -7.59 -7.38
C ALA A 3 4.00 -6.83 -6.05
N ALA A 4 4.81 -7.25 -5.08
CA ALA A 4 4.90 -6.64 -3.76
C ALA A 4 6.30 -6.11 -3.49
N TYR A 5 6.39 -4.87 -3.01
CA TYR A 5 7.64 -4.22 -2.66
C TYR A 5 7.63 -3.78 -1.20
N SER A 6 8.80 -3.78 -0.57
CA SER A 6 8.98 -3.30 0.79
C SER A 6 10.13 -2.31 0.87
N CYS A 7 9.99 -1.29 1.71
CA CYS A 7 11.11 -0.42 2.07
C CYS A 7 10.93 0.16 3.48
N LYS A 8 12.02 0.73 4.01
CA LYS A 8 12.01 1.45 5.29
C LYS A 8 11.47 2.88 5.16
N SER A 9 11.58 3.50 3.98
CA SER A 9 11.14 4.87 3.71
C SER A 9 10.47 4.95 2.33
N ALA A 10 9.21 5.38 2.31
CA ALA A 10 8.43 5.44 1.07
C ALA A 10 9.00 6.47 0.07
N ALA A 11 9.61 7.55 0.57
CA ALA A 11 10.13 8.66 -0.23
C ALA A 11 11.19 8.22 -1.25
N GLU A 12 12.11 7.34 -0.86
CA GLU A 12 13.18 6.83 -1.72
C GLU A 12 12.65 5.89 -2.81
N ARG A 13 11.49 5.29 -2.57
CA ARG A 13 10.94 4.25 -3.41
C ARG A 13 10.00 4.77 -4.50
N TYR A 14 9.27 5.86 -4.23
CA TYR A 14 8.26 6.37 -5.16
C TYR A 14 8.76 6.63 -6.57
N GLN A 15 9.96 7.19 -6.75
CA GLN A 15 10.49 7.49 -8.09
C GLN A 15 10.74 6.23 -8.91
N GLN A 16 11.21 5.16 -8.28
CA GLN A 16 11.43 3.88 -8.93
C GLN A 16 10.10 3.18 -9.21
N ASP A 17 9.19 3.20 -8.23
CA ASP A 17 7.93 2.49 -8.31
C ASP A 17 6.94 3.16 -9.29
N LEU A 18 6.97 4.49 -9.44
CA LEU A 18 6.24 5.23 -10.47
C LEU A 18 6.59 4.75 -11.89
N PHE A 19 7.86 4.48 -12.16
CA PHE A 19 8.30 3.97 -13.45
C PHE A 19 7.72 2.57 -13.74
N TRP A 20 7.60 1.73 -12.72
CA TRP A 20 7.12 0.35 -12.90
C TRP A 20 5.60 0.22 -12.86
N ALA A 21 4.89 1.04 -12.09
CA ALA A 21 3.46 0.88 -11.84
C ALA A 21 2.64 0.84 -13.14
N GLU A 22 2.84 1.80 -14.04
CA GLU A 22 2.14 1.85 -15.34
C GLU A 22 2.42 0.60 -16.19
N ARG A 23 3.68 0.14 -16.21
CA ARG A 23 4.08 -1.04 -16.98
C ARG A 23 3.53 -2.34 -16.38
N LEU A 24 3.42 -2.42 -15.05
CA LEU A 24 2.84 -3.56 -14.34
C LEU A 24 1.34 -3.62 -14.60
N ARG A 25 0.64 -2.48 -14.50
CA ARG A 25 -0.80 -2.36 -14.78
C ARG A 25 -1.12 -2.74 -16.22
N GLY A 26 -0.34 -2.29 -17.20
CA GLY A 26 -0.50 -2.67 -18.62
C GLY A 26 -0.35 -4.18 -18.88
N ARG A 27 0.20 -4.95 -17.93
CA ARG A 27 0.31 -6.42 -17.99
C ARG A 27 -0.71 -7.13 -17.09
N GLY A 28 -1.67 -6.40 -16.52
CA GLY A 28 -2.66 -6.94 -15.56
C GLY A 28 -2.04 -7.36 -14.23
N ILE A 29 -0.89 -6.79 -13.85
CA ILE A 29 -0.21 -7.09 -12.59
C ILE A 29 -0.61 -6.04 -11.56
N ARG A 30 -1.15 -6.49 -10.42
CA ARG A 30 -1.49 -5.62 -9.30
C ARG A 30 -0.25 -5.30 -8.47
N PHE A 31 -0.23 -4.12 -7.87
CA PHE A 31 0.96 -3.52 -7.31
C PHE A 31 0.77 -3.16 -5.82
N CYS A 32 1.50 -3.86 -4.95
CA CYS A 32 1.44 -3.72 -3.50
C CYS A 32 2.70 -3.10 -2.92
N PHE A 33 2.51 -2.44 -1.78
CA PHE A 33 3.58 -1.87 -0.99
C PHE A 33 3.48 -2.27 0.48
N ILE A 34 4.61 -2.48 1.13
CA ILE A 34 4.72 -2.78 2.56
C ILE A 34 5.68 -1.78 3.18
N THR A 35 5.25 -1.08 4.24
CA THR A 35 6.05 -0.01 4.85
C THR A 35 6.00 -0.04 6.37
N LEU A 36 7.14 0.35 6.97
CA LEU A 36 7.29 0.62 8.41
C LEU A 36 7.20 2.11 8.75
N ASP A 37 6.92 2.96 7.77
CA ASP A 37 6.88 4.41 7.94
C ASP A 37 5.64 4.82 8.78
N GLU A 38 5.90 5.36 9.96
CA GLU A 38 4.87 5.77 10.93
C GLU A 38 3.92 6.83 10.39
N VAL A 39 4.33 7.62 9.39
CA VAL A 39 3.45 8.66 8.81
C VAL A 39 2.18 8.04 8.24
N PHE A 40 2.26 6.82 7.72
CA PHE A 40 1.12 6.08 7.20
C PHE A 40 0.23 5.55 8.32
N LEU A 41 0.83 5.00 9.38
CA LEU A 41 0.10 4.51 10.54
C LEU A 41 -0.63 5.64 11.25
N ARG A 42 0.03 6.78 11.48
CA ARG A 42 -0.59 7.97 12.10
C ARG A 42 -1.80 8.46 11.32
N TYR A 43 -1.69 8.52 9.99
CA TYR A 43 -2.82 8.88 9.14
C TYR A 43 -3.94 7.82 9.22
N ALA A 44 -3.60 6.54 9.11
CA ALA A 44 -4.58 5.46 9.06
C ALA A 44 -5.34 5.29 10.39
N LEU A 45 -4.74 5.64 11.54
CA LEU A 45 -5.31 5.44 12.87
C LEU A 45 -5.89 6.69 13.54
N HIS A 46 -5.38 7.90 13.27
CA HIS A 46 -5.63 9.07 14.14
C HIS A 46 -6.23 10.31 13.45
N ASP A 47 -6.78 10.18 12.24
CA ASP A 47 -7.45 11.27 11.49
C ASP A 47 -6.62 12.55 11.33
N GLY A 48 -5.48 12.42 10.65
CA GLY A 48 -4.64 13.56 10.25
C GLY A 48 -4.81 13.93 8.78
N GLU A 49 -4.41 15.15 8.38
CA GLU A 49 -4.28 15.46 6.96
C GLU A 49 -3.28 14.50 6.30
N ALA A 50 -3.69 13.82 5.23
CA ALA A 50 -2.82 12.91 4.49
C ALA A 50 -1.57 13.66 4.00
N SER A 51 -0.38 13.26 4.45
CA SER A 51 0.86 13.85 3.95
C SER A 51 1.03 13.62 2.44
N LYS A 52 1.96 14.33 1.81
CA LYS A 52 2.27 14.13 0.38
C LYS A 52 2.64 12.68 0.06
N SER A 53 3.40 12.01 0.92
CA SER A 53 3.77 10.60 0.73
C SER A 53 2.54 9.68 0.82
N VAL A 54 1.68 9.89 1.81
CA VAL A 54 0.43 9.12 1.96
C VAL A 54 -0.45 9.27 0.72
N ARG A 55 -0.68 10.50 0.25
CA ARG A 55 -1.47 10.76 -0.97
C ARG A 55 -0.89 10.08 -2.21
N LEU A 56 0.43 10.12 -2.37
CA LEU A 56 1.11 9.46 -3.49
C LEU A 56 0.97 7.94 -3.43
N ALA A 57 1.13 7.32 -2.25
CA ALA A 57 0.93 5.89 -2.09
C ALA A 57 -0.50 5.46 -2.42
N MET A 58 -1.49 6.22 -1.94
CA MET A 58 -2.90 5.94 -2.22
C MET A 58 -3.25 6.03 -3.71
N ALA A 59 -2.52 6.83 -4.48
CA ALA A 59 -2.69 6.93 -5.94
C ALA A 59 -1.90 5.85 -6.71
N LEU A 60 -0.74 5.45 -6.19
CA LEU A 60 0.20 4.60 -6.89
C LEU A 60 -0.04 3.11 -6.66
N TYR A 61 -0.29 2.72 -5.42
CA TYR A 61 -0.42 1.32 -5.04
C TYR A 61 -1.87 0.90 -4.97
N ASP A 62 -2.11 -0.32 -5.38
CA ASP A 62 -3.41 -0.95 -5.26
C ASP A 62 -3.68 -1.38 -3.80
N ARG A 63 -2.62 -1.74 -3.06
CA ARG A 63 -2.63 -2.01 -1.60
C ARG A 63 -1.37 -1.49 -0.92
N VAL A 64 -1.50 -0.98 0.31
CA VAL A 64 -0.36 -0.74 1.21
C VAL A 64 -0.58 -1.46 2.53
N TYR A 65 0.32 -2.38 2.87
CA TYR A 65 0.30 -3.08 4.14
C TYR A 65 1.07 -2.32 5.21
N LEU A 66 0.40 -2.06 6.32
CA LEU A 66 0.92 -1.34 7.47
C LEU A 66 1.18 -2.31 8.61
N PHE A 67 2.32 -2.16 9.28
CA PHE A 67 2.68 -2.99 10.44
C PHE A 67 1.89 -2.57 11.68
N THR A 68 0.62 -2.97 11.72
CA THR A 68 -0.29 -2.81 12.86
C THR A 68 -1.28 -3.97 12.91
N MET A 69 -1.84 -4.18 14.10
CA MET A 69 -2.95 -5.09 14.36
C MET A 69 -4.25 -4.32 14.64
N GLU A 70 -4.18 -2.99 14.73
CA GLU A 70 -5.31 -2.11 15.02
C GLU A 70 -6.20 -1.94 13.78
N GLU A 71 -7.49 -1.67 14.03
CA GLU A 71 -8.43 -1.34 12.97
C GLU A 71 -8.06 0.01 12.35
N LEU A 72 -7.94 0.05 11.03
CA LEU A 72 -7.64 1.28 10.30
C LEU A 72 -8.93 2.08 10.07
N HIS A 73 -8.89 3.37 10.36
CA HIS A 73 -10.04 4.27 10.19
C HIS A 73 -10.00 5.06 8.89
N HIS A 74 -8.81 5.26 8.29
CA HIS A 74 -8.62 6.06 7.09
C HIS A 74 -7.88 5.32 5.98
N GLY A 75 -8.22 5.66 4.73
CA GLY A 75 -7.56 5.08 3.55
C GLY A 75 -7.79 3.58 3.37
N THR A 76 -8.82 3.00 4.00
CA THR A 76 -9.08 1.54 4.07
C THR A 76 -9.32 0.88 2.72
N SER A 77 -9.62 1.66 1.67
CA SER A 77 -9.66 1.16 0.29
C SER A 77 -8.28 0.71 -0.22
N VAL A 78 -7.20 1.27 0.32
CA VAL A 78 -5.81 0.97 -0.06
C VAL A 78 -5.04 0.36 1.11
N PHE A 79 -5.22 0.87 2.32
CA PHE A 79 -4.45 0.46 3.50
C PHE A 79 -5.03 -0.79 4.13
N GLN A 80 -4.14 -1.73 4.43
CA GLN A 80 -4.47 -3.01 5.06
C GLN A 80 -3.50 -3.27 6.21
N PRO A 81 -3.96 -3.85 7.33
CA PRO A 81 -3.05 -4.30 8.38
C PRO A 81 -2.26 -5.54 7.91
N ILE A 82 -1.04 -5.70 8.42
CA ILE A 82 -0.14 -6.79 8.00
C ILE A 82 -0.62 -8.18 8.41
N ASN A 83 -1.43 -8.28 9.47
CA ASN A 83 -1.93 -9.56 9.99
C ASN A 83 -2.83 -10.32 9.02
N ASN A 84 -3.45 -9.61 8.08
CA ASN A 84 -4.36 -10.19 7.10
C ASN A 84 -3.73 -10.29 5.70
N ILE A 85 -2.41 -10.14 5.56
CA ILE A 85 -1.76 -10.07 4.23
C ILE A 85 -2.00 -11.33 3.38
N ALA A 86 -1.91 -12.53 3.97
CA ALA A 86 -2.09 -13.76 3.23
C ALA A 86 -3.53 -13.89 2.70
N ASP A 87 -4.52 -13.66 3.58
CA ASP A 87 -5.94 -13.76 3.24
C ASP A 87 -6.39 -12.66 2.28
N ASP A 88 -5.90 -11.43 2.45
CA ASP A 88 -6.18 -10.32 1.53
C ASP A 88 -5.59 -10.62 0.15
N LEU A 89 -4.32 -11.04 0.07
CA LEU A 89 -3.70 -11.41 -1.21
C LEU A 89 -4.39 -12.60 -1.87
N ALA A 90 -4.83 -13.61 -1.12
CA ALA A 90 -5.54 -14.77 -1.64
C ALA A 90 -6.89 -14.37 -2.25
N LYS A 91 -7.74 -13.65 -1.49
CA LYS A 91 -9.00 -13.09 -2.00
C LYS A 91 -8.78 -12.26 -3.26
N TRP A 92 -7.71 -11.49 -3.26
CA TRP A 92 -7.45 -10.59 -4.37
C TRP A 92 -6.96 -11.32 -5.62
N LEU A 93 -6.30 -12.48 -5.48
CA LEU A 93 -6.02 -13.37 -6.61
C LEU A 93 -7.26 -14.06 -7.17
N GLU A 94 -8.31 -14.25 -6.37
CA GLU A 94 -9.57 -14.89 -6.79
C GLU A 94 -10.47 -13.96 -7.62
N VAL A 95 -10.39 -12.64 -7.44
CA VAL A 95 -11.16 -11.64 -8.21
C VAL A 95 -10.49 -11.36 -9.56
N LEU A 96 -10.11 -12.40 -10.32
CA LEU A 96 -9.58 -12.28 -11.68
C LEU A 96 -10.69 -12.45 -12.72
#